data_AF-A0A7S0W0T0-F1
#
_entry.id   AF-A0A7S0W0T0-F1
#
_cell.length_a   1.000
_cell.length_b   1.000
_cell.length_c   1.000
_cell.angle_alpha   90.00
_cell.angle_beta   90.00
_cell.angle_gamma   90.00
#
_symmetry.space_group_name_H-M   'P 1'
#
loop_
_entity.id
_entity.type
_entity.pdbx_description
1 polymer ?
#
loop_
_entity_poly.entity_id
_entity_poly.type
_entity_poly.pdbx_seq_one_letter_code
_entity_poly.pdbx_strand_id
1 'polypeptide(L)'
;ADCGQLEELVLGDNLLTDLPDDFYKLTALTVLTLGHNKLTSLPPEVQHMSSLTKLSVRDNAIRLLPSWIGELTSIQELNLVANPLRMLPPELGQLRSLSVLEFDHSIQSPKAEVTSRGTAYVMEYLRKVLEGKYSGNVFLHEIGLEA
;
A
#
# COMPACT_ATOMS: atom_id res chain seq x y z
N ALA A 1 24.51 -2.90 -17.09
CA ALA A 1 24.70 -3.79 -15.92
C ALA A 1 23.36 -4.48 -15.69
N ASP A 2 23.37 -5.79 -15.53
CA ASP A 2 22.16 -6.56 -15.21
C ASP A 2 21.85 -6.36 -13.73
N CYS A 3 20.77 -5.62 -13.42
CA CYS A 3 20.36 -5.31 -12.06
C CYS A 3 19.38 -6.36 -11.50
N GLY A 4 19.22 -7.53 -12.14
CA GLY A 4 18.28 -8.57 -11.73
C GLY A 4 18.55 -9.21 -10.36
N GLN A 5 19.64 -8.84 -9.68
CA GLN A 5 19.99 -9.29 -8.33
C GLN A 5 19.92 -8.15 -7.29
N LEU A 6 19.43 -6.97 -7.67
CA LEU A 6 19.34 -5.85 -6.74
C LEU A 6 18.24 -6.13 -5.73
N GLU A 7 18.60 -6.19 -4.45
CA GLU A 7 17.67 -6.47 -3.35
C GLU A 7 17.12 -5.19 -2.71
N GLU A 8 17.91 -4.11 -2.68
CA GLU A 8 17.52 -2.84 -2.08
C GLU A 8 17.77 -1.69 -3.04
N LEU A 9 16.77 -0.82 -3.19
CA LEU A 9 16.85 0.36 -4.03
C LEU A 9 16.25 1.57 -3.32
N VAL A 10 17.11 2.58 -3.17
CA VAL A 10 16.78 3.86 -2.54
C VAL A 10 16.80 4.95 -3.60
N LEU A 11 15.63 5.51 -3.86
CA LEU A 11 15.39 6.58 -4.83
C LEU A 11 14.72 7.80 -4.18
N GLY A 12 14.96 7.98 -2.87
CA GLY A 12 14.47 9.12 -2.11
C GLY A 12 15.02 10.45 -2.60
N ASP A 13 14.30 11.54 -2.32
CA ASP A 13 14.74 12.93 -2.56
C ASP A 13 15.04 13.25 -4.03
N ASN A 14 14.14 12.80 -4.92
CA ASN A 14 14.23 13.02 -6.35
C ASN A 14 13.00 13.77 -6.88
N LEU A 15 12.89 13.87 -8.20
CA LEU A 15 11.75 14.49 -8.89
C LEU A 15 10.94 13.46 -9.69
N LEU A 16 10.95 12.19 -9.25
CA LEU A 16 10.28 11.11 -9.96
C LEU A 16 8.77 11.36 -9.98
N THR A 17 8.22 11.39 -11.19
CA THR A 17 6.77 11.37 -11.42
C THR A 17 6.28 9.98 -11.80
N ASP A 18 7.20 9.12 -12.24
CA ASP A 18 6.95 7.72 -12.61
C ASP A 18 8.25 6.89 -12.50
N LEU A 19 8.14 5.58 -12.71
CA LEU A 19 9.28 4.68 -12.91
C LEU A 19 9.44 4.34 -14.40
N PRO A 20 10.66 4.02 -14.88
CA PRO A 20 10.86 3.66 -16.27
C PRO A 20 10.24 2.29 -16.58
N ASP A 21 9.76 2.08 -17.81
CA ASP A 21 9.08 0.84 -18.22
C ASP A 21 9.87 -0.43 -17.90
N ASP A 22 11.21 -0.41 -17.90
CA ASP A 22 12.04 -1.59 -17.61
C ASP A 22 12.18 -1.93 -16.12
N PHE A 23 11.60 -1.11 -15.22
CA PHE A 23 11.74 -1.27 -13.77
C PHE A 23 11.10 -2.56 -13.23
N TYR A 24 10.12 -3.15 -13.96
CA TYR A 24 9.55 -4.45 -13.62
C TYR A 24 10.57 -5.59 -13.63
N LYS A 25 11.74 -5.41 -14.26
CA LYS A 25 12.81 -6.43 -14.32
C LYS A 25 13.51 -6.65 -12.98
N LEU A 26 13.34 -5.73 -12.02
CA LEU A 26 13.94 -5.81 -10.68
C LEU A 26 13.13 -6.76 -9.77
N THR A 27 12.93 -8.00 -10.19
CA THR A 27 12.08 -8.97 -9.49
C THR A 27 12.67 -9.48 -8.18
N ALA A 28 14.01 -9.37 -8.00
CA ALA A 28 14.69 -9.71 -6.76
C ALA A 28 14.59 -8.62 -5.68
N LEU A 29 13.98 -7.47 -5.98
CA LEU A 29 13.94 -6.34 -5.07
C LEU A 29 13.06 -6.67 -3.85
N THR A 30 13.63 -6.51 -2.67
CA THR A 30 12.98 -6.72 -1.37
C THR A 30 12.69 -5.41 -0.65
N VAL A 31 13.45 -4.34 -0.94
CA VAL A 31 13.26 -3.00 -0.36
C VAL A 31 13.23 -1.95 -1.46
N LEU A 32 12.16 -1.17 -1.53
CA LEU A 32 12.03 -0.02 -2.43
C LEU A 32 11.62 1.22 -1.64
N THR A 33 12.43 2.27 -1.72
CA THR A 33 12.09 3.58 -1.15
C THR A 33 12.05 4.64 -2.23
N LEU A 34 10.91 5.29 -2.35
CA LEU A 34 10.58 6.35 -3.31
C LEU A 34 10.15 7.62 -2.57
N GLY A 35 10.62 7.80 -1.33
CA GLY A 35 10.24 8.92 -0.48
C GLY A 35 10.61 10.28 -1.09
N HIS A 36 9.90 11.37 -0.75
CA HIS A 36 10.24 12.72 -1.22
C HIS A 36 10.36 12.82 -2.76
N ASN A 37 9.30 12.41 -3.46
CA ASN A 37 9.21 12.46 -4.91
C ASN A 37 7.93 13.20 -5.36
N LYS A 38 7.54 13.08 -6.63
CA LYS A 38 6.36 13.72 -7.21
C LYS A 38 5.35 12.70 -7.74
N LEU A 39 5.35 11.49 -7.19
CA LEU A 39 4.43 10.42 -7.60
C LEU A 39 3.00 10.81 -7.26
N THR A 40 2.09 10.75 -8.24
CA THR A 40 0.66 10.98 -8.04
C THR A 40 -0.14 9.70 -7.85
N SER A 41 0.47 8.56 -8.16
CA SER A 41 -0.02 7.19 -8.00
C SER A 41 1.17 6.25 -7.78
N LEU A 42 0.92 5.02 -7.32
CA LEU A 42 1.95 3.99 -7.39
C LEU A 42 2.19 3.59 -8.85
N PRO A 43 3.45 3.61 -9.33
CA PRO A 43 3.81 3.14 -10.67
C PRO A 43 3.42 1.67 -10.89
N PRO A 44 2.85 1.31 -12.05
CA PRO A 44 2.39 -0.05 -12.33
C PRO A 44 3.52 -1.09 -12.30
N GLU A 45 4.77 -0.69 -12.56
CA GLU A 45 5.94 -1.58 -12.53
C GLU A 45 6.14 -2.23 -11.16
N VAL A 46 5.71 -1.56 -10.09
CA VAL A 46 5.79 -2.07 -8.71
C VAL A 46 4.94 -3.34 -8.54
N GLN A 47 3.87 -3.51 -9.33
CA GLN A 47 3.02 -4.70 -9.30
C GLN A 47 3.80 -6.00 -9.51
N HIS A 48 4.90 -5.95 -10.27
CA HIS A 48 5.69 -7.12 -10.63
C HIS A 48 6.74 -7.53 -9.59
N MET A 49 6.93 -6.74 -8.52
CA MET A 49 7.92 -6.99 -7.48
C MET A 49 7.37 -7.92 -6.39
N SER A 50 7.14 -9.18 -6.74
CA SER A 50 6.55 -10.16 -5.82
C SER A 50 7.42 -10.49 -4.59
N SER A 51 8.72 -10.21 -4.65
CA SER A 51 9.66 -10.36 -3.53
C SER A 51 9.72 -9.14 -2.60
N LEU A 52 8.98 -8.06 -2.90
CA LEU A 52 9.04 -6.83 -2.13
C LEU A 52 8.49 -7.04 -0.72
N THR A 53 9.31 -6.73 0.28
CA THR A 53 8.97 -6.82 1.70
C THR A 53 8.77 -5.45 2.33
N LYS A 54 9.44 -4.41 1.81
CA LYS A 54 9.33 -3.04 2.28
C LYS A 54 9.10 -2.08 1.12
N LEU A 55 8.06 -1.27 1.22
CA LEU A 55 7.75 -0.20 0.29
C LEU A 55 7.51 1.10 1.05
N SER A 56 8.31 2.13 0.74
CA SER A 56 8.07 3.48 1.23
C SER A 56 7.83 4.42 0.06
N VAL A 57 6.68 5.08 0.06
CA VAL A 57 6.32 6.16 -0.89
C VAL A 57 5.97 7.44 -0.14
N ARG A 58 6.55 7.59 1.05
CA ARG A 58 6.38 8.73 1.94
C ARG A 58 6.62 10.07 1.21
N ASP A 59 5.94 11.14 1.60
CA ASP A 59 6.19 12.48 1.07
C ASP A 59 6.08 12.52 -0.48
N ASN A 60 4.93 12.10 -0.99
CA ASN A 60 4.55 12.15 -2.40
C ASN A 60 3.15 12.79 -2.56
N ALA A 61 2.59 12.74 -3.77
CA ALA A 61 1.27 13.28 -4.08
C ALA A 61 0.23 12.18 -4.36
N ILE A 62 0.40 10.98 -3.79
CA ILE A 62 -0.47 9.82 -4.04
C ILE A 62 -1.84 10.05 -3.41
N ARG A 63 -2.88 10.06 -4.26
CA ARG A 63 -4.27 10.30 -3.82
C ARG A 63 -5.07 9.03 -3.62
N LEU A 64 -4.70 7.97 -4.33
CA LEU A 64 -5.36 6.67 -4.36
C LEU A 64 -4.32 5.58 -4.50
N LEU A 65 -4.56 4.45 -3.85
CA LEU A 65 -3.80 3.23 -4.09
C LEU A 65 -4.51 2.39 -5.16
N PRO A 66 -3.77 1.75 -6.06
CA PRO A 66 -4.33 0.87 -7.07
C PRO A 66 -4.84 -0.44 -6.45
N SER A 67 -5.82 -1.08 -7.10
CA SER A 67 -6.42 -2.34 -6.62
C SER A 67 -5.42 -3.51 -6.57
N TRP A 68 -4.43 -3.52 -7.47
CA TRP A 68 -3.38 -4.54 -7.50
C TRP A 68 -2.44 -4.47 -6.30
N ILE A 69 -2.54 -3.46 -5.42
CA ILE A 69 -1.72 -3.40 -4.21
C ILE A 69 -1.83 -4.67 -3.36
N GLY A 70 -2.99 -5.35 -3.39
CA GLY A 70 -3.21 -6.61 -2.70
C GLY A 70 -2.40 -7.80 -3.24
N GLU A 71 -1.85 -7.69 -4.45
CA GLU A 71 -1.02 -8.73 -5.08
C GLU A 71 0.40 -8.78 -4.51
N LEU A 72 0.87 -7.72 -3.83
CA LEU A 72 2.19 -7.63 -3.20
C LEU A 72 2.25 -8.39 -1.87
N THR A 73 1.84 -9.66 -1.88
CA THR A 73 1.58 -10.50 -0.69
C THR A 73 2.78 -10.70 0.24
N SER A 74 4.01 -10.42 -0.23
CA SER A 74 5.25 -10.46 0.55
C SER A 74 5.50 -9.20 1.39
N ILE A 75 4.78 -8.10 1.16
CA ILE A 75 5.01 -6.84 1.89
C ILE A 75 4.73 -7.02 3.38
N GLN A 76 5.70 -6.58 4.18
CA GLN A 76 5.69 -6.54 5.63
C GLN A 76 5.58 -5.11 6.16
N GLU A 77 6.20 -4.15 5.47
CA GLU A 77 6.21 -2.74 5.84
C GLU A 77 5.77 -1.87 4.65
N LEU A 78 4.70 -1.09 4.84
CA LEU A 78 4.18 -0.15 3.85
C LEU A 78 4.06 1.25 4.48
N ASN A 79 4.85 2.20 3.98
CA ASN A 79 4.82 3.59 4.44
C ASN A 79 4.23 4.51 3.37
N LEU A 80 3.08 5.11 3.70
CA LEU A 80 2.27 6.01 2.88
C LEU A 80 2.17 7.42 3.48
N VAL A 81 2.93 7.72 4.54
CA VAL A 81 2.87 8.97 5.29
C VAL A 81 3.13 10.17 4.37
N ALA A 82 2.56 11.32 4.71
CA ALA A 82 2.70 12.55 3.92
C ALA A 82 2.27 12.36 2.45
N ASN A 83 1.12 11.73 2.26
CA ASN A 83 0.42 11.68 0.98
C ASN A 83 -1.02 12.17 1.15
N PRO A 84 -1.62 12.82 0.15
CA PRO A 84 -3.01 13.28 0.19
C PRO A 84 -4.04 12.14 0.07
N LEU A 85 -3.71 10.95 0.58
CA LEU A 85 -4.55 9.76 0.58
C LEU A 85 -5.75 9.99 1.52
N ARG A 86 -6.95 9.72 1.00
CA ARG A 86 -8.21 9.82 1.77
C ARG A 86 -8.79 8.47 2.13
N MET A 87 -8.41 7.42 1.42
CA MET A 87 -9.00 6.10 1.56
C MET A 87 -7.93 5.02 1.44
N LEU A 88 -8.03 4.00 2.29
CA LEU A 88 -7.31 2.74 2.13
C LEU A 88 -8.22 1.74 1.40
N PRO A 89 -7.80 1.18 0.26
CA PRO A 89 -8.62 0.22 -0.49
C PRO A 89 -8.75 -1.10 0.29
N PRO A 90 -9.91 -1.79 0.23
CA PRO A 90 -10.09 -3.12 0.84
C PRO A 90 -9.07 -4.16 0.36
N GLU A 91 -8.54 -3.99 -0.86
CA GLU A 91 -7.52 -4.84 -1.46
C GLU A 91 -6.22 -4.89 -0.62
N LEU A 92 -5.91 -3.88 0.20
CA LEU A 92 -4.84 -3.99 1.20
C LEU A 92 -5.05 -5.15 2.17
N GLY A 93 -6.29 -5.52 2.48
CA GLY A 93 -6.61 -6.68 3.34
C GLY A 93 -6.08 -8.03 2.82
N GLN A 94 -5.66 -8.10 1.56
CA GLN A 94 -4.98 -9.26 0.96
C GLN A 94 -3.51 -9.40 1.38
N LEU A 95 -2.87 -8.33 1.87
CA LEU A 95 -1.47 -8.33 2.31
C LEU A 95 -1.32 -9.07 3.65
N ARG A 96 -1.21 -10.40 3.58
CA ARG A 96 -1.19 -11.28 4.76
C ARG A 96 0.07 -11.14 5.62
N SER A 97 1.17 -10.70 5.02
CA SER A 97 2.46 -10.52 5.68
C SER A 97 2.62 -9.13 6.31
N LEU A 98 1.69 -8.19 6.06
CA LEU A 98 1.84 -6.79 6.46
C LEU A 98 1.72 -6.64 7.98
N SER A 99 2.78 -6.17 8.61
CA SER A 99 2.88 -5.95 10.06
C SER A 99 2.94 -4.47 10.40
N VAL A 100 3.50 -3.64 9.50
CA VAL A 100 3.61 -2.20 9.67
C VAL A 100 2.95 -1.49 8.50
N LEU A 101 1.94 -0.69 8.80
CA LEU A 101 1.25 0.17 7.86
C LEU A 101 1.22 1.58 8.44
N GLU A 102 1.91 2.51 7.79
CA GLU A 102 1.96 3.91 8.21
C GLU A 102 1.23 4.79 7.20
N PHE A 103 0.32 5.63 7.68
CA PHE A 103 -0.43 6.60 6.88
C PHE A 103 -0.83 7.78 7.77
N ASP A 104 -1.25 8.88 7.15
CA ASP A 104 -1.63 10.08 7.88
C ASP A 104 -3.03 9.99 8.50
N HIS A 105 -3.26 10.78 9.55
CA HIS A 105 -4.59 10.93 10.17
C HIS A 105 -5.66 11.55 9.23
N SER A 106 -5.30 11.95 8.01
CA SER A 106 -6.22 12.49 7.00
C SER A 106 -7.08 11.43 6.30
N ILE A 107 -6.84 10.14 6.56
CA ILE A 107 -7.65 9.03 6.06
C ILE A 107 -9.08 9.15 6.60
N GLN A 108 -10.04 9.14 5.69
CA GLN A 108 -11.48 9.22 5.97
C GLN A 108 -12.14 7.83 5.94
N SER A 109 -11.54 6.88 5.22
CA SER A 109 -11.98 5.49 5.13
C SER A 109 -10.79 4.54 5.17
N PRO A 110 -10.67 3.61 6.14
CA PRO A 110 -11.57 3.37 7.26
C PRO A 110 -11.72 4.58 8.21
N LYS A 111 -12.78 4.60 9.02
CA LYS A 111 -12.99 5.66 10.01
C LYS A 111 -11.85 5.69 11.04
N ALA A 112 -11.69 6.84 11.70
CA ALA A 112 -10.68 7.06 12.75
C ALA A 112 -10.70 6.00 13.87
N GLU A 113 -11.87 5.45 14.20
CA GLU A 113 -12.05 4.39 15.21
C GLU A 113 -11.37 3.06 14.82
N VAL A 114 -11.28 2.80 13.53
CA VAL A 114 -10.58 1.63 12.98
C VAL A 114 -9.10 1.95 12.85
N THR A 115 -8.74 3.10 12.28
CA THR A 115 -7.34 3.46 12.00
C THR A 115 -6.50 3.71 13.26
N SER A 116 -7.11 4.11 14.37
CA SER A 116 -6.44 4.31 15.65
C SER A 116 -6.11 3.02 16.43
N ARG A 117 -6.67 1.86 16.02
CA ARG A 117 -6.47 0.56 16.70
C ARG A 117 -5.21 -0.19 16.25
N GLY A 118 -4.41 0.41 15.38
CA GLY A 118 -3.15 -0.14 14.88
C GLY A 118 -3.29 -1.03 13.65
N THR A 119 -2.14 -1.37 13.05
CA THR A 119 -2.05 -2.07 11.75
C THR A 119 -2.89 -3.34 11.71
N ALA A 120 -2.73 -4.24 12.68
CA ALA A 120 -3.42 -5.54 12.67
C ALA A 120 -4.94 -5.40 12.59
N TYR A 121 -5.52 -4.46 13.34
CA TYR A 121 -6.95 -4.21 13.35
C TYR A 121 -7.44 -3.60 12.02
N VAL A 122 -6.69 -2.64 11.47
CA VAL A 122 -6.98 -2.06 10.14
C VAL A 122 -6.98 -3.12 9.07
N MET A 123 -5.98 -4.02 9.07
CA MET A 123 -5.87 -5.09 8.08
C MET A 123 -6.99 -6.11 8.21
N GLU A 124 -7.40 -6.46 9.44
CA GLU A 124 -8.56 -7.33 9.68
C GLU A 124 -9.86 -6.69 9.17
N TYR A 125 -10.08 -5.40 9.47
CA TYR A 125 -11.23 -4.65 8.97
C TYR A 125 -11.28 -4.66 7.44
N LEU A 126 -10.18 -4.31 6.76
CA LEU A 126 -10.11 -4.25 5.30
C LEU A 126 -10.37 -5.63 4.68
N ARG A 127 -9.87 -6.70 5.31
CA ARG A 127 -10.14 -8.08 4.89
C ARG A 127 -11.63 -8.44 4.97
N LYS A 128 -12.29 -8.13 6.08
CA LYS A 128 -13.74 -8.37 6.23
C LYS A 128 -14.56 -7.58 5.20
N VAL A 129 -14.20 -6.32 4.95
CA VAL A 129 -14.84 -5.49 3.93
C VAL A 129 -14.67 -6.11 2.53
N LEU A 130 -13.46 -6.60 2.22
CA LEU A 130 -13.17 -7.25 0.95
C LEU A 130 -13.98 -8.55 0.77
N GLU A 131 -14.04 -9.40 1.80
CA GLU A 131 -14.82 -10.64 1.79
C GLU A 131 -16.33 -10.36 1.66
N GLY A 132 -16.84 -9.33 2.34
CA GLY A 132 -18.22 -8.86 2.20
C GLY A 132 -18.56 -8.39 0.77
N LYS A 133 -17.63 -7.69 0.11
CA LYS A 133 -17.77 -7.23 -1.27
C LYS A 133 -17.91 -8.39 -2.26
N TYR A 134 -17.20 -9.51 -2.05
CA TYR A 134 -17.24 -10.67 -2.94
C TYR A 134 -18.31 -11.71 -2.61
N SER A 135 -18.81 -11.73 -1.37
CA SER A 135 -19.83 -12.69 -0.94
C SER A 135 -21.27 -12.26 -1.28
N GLY A 136 -21.49 -11.05 -1.83
CA GLY A 136 -22.82 -10.51 -2.12
C GLY A 136 -23.64 -10.19 -0.86
N ASN A 137 -23.09 -10.50 0.33
CA ASN A 137 -23.64 -10.12 1.61
C ASN A 137 -23.14 -8.72 1.95
N VAL A 138 -24.07 -7.78 1.93
CA VAL A 138 -23.90 -6.44 2.47
C VAL A 138 -23.74 -6.57 4.00
N PHE A 139 -22.54 -6.95 4.45
CA PHE A 139 -22.09 -6.94 5.86
C PHE A 139 -21.92 -5.49 6.36
N LEU A 140 -22.92 -4.65 6.15
CA LEU A 140 -22.93 -3.27 6.66
C LEU A 140 -23.24 -3.21 8.16
N HIS A 141 -23.76 -4.28 8.75
CA HIS A 141 -24.26 -4.26 10.14
C HIS A 141 -23.23 -4.70 11.20
N GLU A 142 -22.11 -5.33 10.83
CA GLU A 142 -21.22 -6.03 11.79
C GLU A 142 -19.84 -5.39 11.97
N ILE A 143 -19.48 -4.35 11.20
CA ILE A 143 -18.18 -3.66 11.33
C ILE A 143 -18.20 -2.49 12.34
N GLY A 144 -19.20 -2.42 13.22
CA GLY A 144 -19.21 -1.49 14.35
C GLY A 144 -19.35 -0.02 13.96
N LEU A 145 -20.18 0.26 12.96
CA LEU A 145 -20.64 1.62 12.64
C LEU A 145 -22.09 1.81 13.10
N GLU A 146 -22.33 1.92 14.40
CA GLU A 146 -23.56 2.54 14.90
C GLU A 146 -23.23 3.70 15.84
N ALA A 147 -24.13 4.68 15.83
CA ALA A 147 -24.04 5.99 16.47
C ALA A 147 -23.86 5.97 17.99
#